data_AF-A0A0Q2MTZ5-F1
#
_entry.id   AF-A0A0Q2MTZ5-F1
#
_cell.length_a   1.000
_cell.length_b   1.000
_cell.length_c   1.000
_cell.angle_alpha   90.00
_cell.angle_beta   90.00
_cell.angle_gamma   90.00
#
_symmetry.space_group_name_H-M   'P 1'
#
loop_
_entity.id
_entity.type
_entity.pdbx_description
1 polymer ?
#
loop_
_entity_poly.entity_id
_entity_poly.type
_entity_poly.pdbx_seq_one_letter_code
_entity_poly.pdbx_strand_id
1 'polypeptide(L)' 'MERVKIVSIRAIARKNNLNLVTVWKKFDWYASIYGDDPNYVIRGPDGRRYPTERFVEFLERVLGRKIAL' A
#
# COMPACT_ATOMS: atom_id res chain seq x y z
N MET A 1 9.13 -11.07 -16.59
CA MET A 1 8.64 -9.95 -15.77
C MET A 1 7.66 -10.49 -14.77
N GLU A 2 7.98 -10.41 -13.47
CA GLU A 2 7.04 -10.72 -12.40
C GLU A 2 5.88 -9.71 -12.45
N ARG A 3 4.63 -10.18 -12.35
CA ARG A 3 3.47 -9.28 -12.37
C ARG A 3 3.37 -8.58 -11.03
N VAL A 4 3.61 -7.27 -11.03
CA VAL A 4 3.34 -6.44 -9.85
C VAL A 4 1.84 -6.45 -9.56
N LYS A 5 1.47 -6.81 -8.33
CA LYS A 5 0.08 -6.94 -7.91
C LYS A 5 -0.35 -5.75 -7.06
N ILE A 6 -1.48 -5.16 -7.43
CA ILE A 6 -2.15 -4.11 -6.66
C ILE A 6 -2.80 -4.71 -5.42
N VAL A 7 -2.67 -4.03 -4.29
CA VAL A 7 -3.34 -4.40 -3.04
C VAL A 7 -4.37 -3.35 -2.63
N SER A 8 -5.43 -3.79 -1.94
CA SER A 8 -6.50 -2.90 -1.49
C SER A 8 -6.22 -2.37 -0.10
N ILE A 9 -6.07 -1.04 0.04
CA ILE A 9 -5.95 -0.34 1.33
C ILE A 9 -7.11 -0.68 2.26
N ARG A 10 -8.33 -0.77 1.72
CA ARG A 10 -9.52 -1.12 2.48
C ARG A 10 -9.47 -2.56 2.97
N ALA A 11 -9.00 -3.50 2.14
CA ALA A 11 -8.85 -4.90 2.53
C ALA A 11 -7.79 -5.05 3.63
N ILE A 12 -6.65 -4.38 3.48
CA ILE A 12 -5.59 -4.32 4.51
C ILE A 12 -6.18 -3.82 5.83
N ALA A 13 -6.88 -2.68 5.81
CA ALA A 13 -7.47 -2.11 7.01
C ALA A 13 -8.43 -3.07 7.69
N ARG A 14 -9.36 -3.66 6.93
CA ARG A 14 -10.39 -4.58 7.44
C ARG A 14 -9.78 -5.86 8.00
N LYS A 15 -8.88 -6.51 7.27
CA LYS A 15 -8.28 -7.81 7.68
C LYS A 15 -7.39 -7.68 8.91
N ASN A 16 -6.79 -6.50 9.13
CA ASN A 16 -5.83 -6.27 10.20
C ASN A 16 -6.40 -5.47 11.37
N ASN A 17 -7.70 -5.18 11.36
CA ASN A 17 -8.37 -4.32 12.34
C ASN A 17 -7.65 -2.96 12.52
N LEU A 18 -7.27 -2.34 11.40
CA LEU A 18 -6.60 -1.04 11.38
C LEU A 18 -7.60 0.05 11.01
N ASN A 19 -7.38 1.25 11.56
CA ASN A 19 -8.12 2.43 11.12
C ASN A 19 -7.79 2.73 9.64
N LEU A 20 -8.82 2.81 8.81
CA LEU A 20 -8.67 3.02 7.36
C LEU A 20 -7.93 4.32 7.03
N VAL A 21 -8.20 5.41 7.75
CA VAL A 21 -7.54 6.71 7.56
C VAL A 21 -6.06 6.61 7.88
N THR A 22 -5.69 5.86 8.92
CA THR A 22 -4.27 5.62 9.23
C THR A 22 -3.57 4.88 8.10
N VAL A 23 -4.17 3.84 7.52
CA VAL A 23 -3.56 3.13 6.39
C VAL A 23 -3.41 4.03 5.18
N TRP A 24 -4.40 4.88 4.88
CA TRP A 24 -4.29 5.89 3.82
C TRP A 24 -3.15 6.88 4.07
N LYS A 25 -3.04 7.45 5.28
CA LYS A 25 -1.93 8.37 5.61
C LYS A 25 -0.57 7.71 5.45
N LYS A 26 -0.45 6.42 5.78
CA LYS A 26 0.79 5.66 5.56
C LYS A 26 1.04 5.42 4.08
N PHE A 27 0.01 5.20 3.28
CA PHE A 27 0.14 5.10 1.83
C PHE A 27 0.54 6.43 1.18
N ASP A 28 -0.01 7.56 1.63
CA ASP A 28 0.37 8.88 1.13
C ASP A 28 1.85 9.17 1.42
N TRP A 29 2.30 8.84 2.64
CA TRP A 29 3.72 8.93 2.98
C TRP A 29 4.59 8.00 2.12
N TYR A 30 4.17 6.74 1.95
CA TYR A 30 4.85 5.78 1.09
C TYR A 30 4.96 6.28 -0.37
N ALA A 31 3.86 6.78 -0.94
CA ALA A 31 3.85 7.33 -2.29
C ALA A 31 4.70 8.60 -2.41
N SER A 32 4.83 9.40 -1.35
CA SER A 32 5.72 10.56 -1.36
C SER A 32 7.22 10.18 -1.43
N ILE A 33 7.58 8.97 -0.98
CA ILE A 33 8.96 8.46 -1.04
C ILE A 33 9.27 7.86 -2.41
N TYR A 34 8.35 7.06 -2.96
CA TYR A 34 8.59 6.27 -4.17
C TYR A 34 8.04 6.89 -5.46
N GLY A 35 7.23 7.94 -5.36
CA GLY A 35 6.61 8.60 -6.51
C GLY A 35 5.69 7.66 -7.29
N ASP A 36 5.86 7.63 -8.62
CA ASP A 36 5.09 6.80 -9.55
C ASP A 36 5.91 5.58 -10.05
N ASP A 37 6.93 5.12 -9.29
CA ASP A 37 7.65 3.88 -9.63
C ASP A 37 6.69 2.67 -9.57
N PRO A 38 6.49 1.97 -10.70
CA PRO A 38 5.49 0.90 -10.80
C PRO A 38 5.80 -0.32 -9.92
N ASN A 39 7.01 -0.45 -9.36
CA ASN A 39 7.32 -1.49 -8.38
C ASN A 39 6.68 -1.21 -7.00
N TYR A 40 6.40 0.05 -6.68
CA TYR A 40 5.92 0.50 -5.37
C TYR A 40 4.51 1.07 -5.45
N VAL A 41 4.24 1.89 -6.47
CA VAL A 41 2.97 2.59 -6.67
C VAL A 41 2.54 2.47 -8.13
N ILE A 42 1.36 1.93 -8.35
CA ILE A 42 0.76 1.84 -9.68
C ILE A 42 -0.20 3.01 -9.87
N ARG A 43 -0.03 3.77 -10.94
CA ARG A 43 -1.00 4.78 -11.36
C ARG A 43 -2.04 4.11 -12.26
N GLY A 44 -3.29 4.07 -11.80
CA GLY A 44 -4.40 3.50 -12.55
C GLY A 44 -4.85 4.39 -13.70
N PRO A 45 -5.65 3.85 -14.64
CA PRO A 45 -6.23 4.62 -15.74
C PRO A 45 -7.21 5.71 -15.27
N ASP A 46 -7.70 5.61 -14.03
CA ASP A 46 -8.50 6.63 -13.36
C ASP A 46 -7.66 7.79 -12.78
N GLY A 47 -6.35 7.78 -13.00
CA GLY A 47 -5.41 8.76 -12.50
C GLY A 47 -5.06 8.61 -11.01
N ARG A 48 -5.63 7.64 -10.30
CA ARG A 48 -5.36 7.39 -8.88
C ARG A 48 -4.13 6.52 -8.68
N ARG A 49 -3.53 6.64 -7.49
CA ARG A 49 -2.39 5.82 -7.05
C ARG A 49 -2.87 4.63 -6.26
N TYR A 50 -2.25 3.49 -6.52
CA TYR A 50 -2.56 2.21 -5.90
C TYR A 50 -1.28 1.58 -5.33
N PRO A 51 -1.31 1.07 -4.09
CA PRO A 51 -0.15 0.37 -3.55
C PRO A 51 0.04 -0.98 -4.21
N THR A 52 1.31 -1.37 -4.33
CA THR A 52 1.71 -2.74 -4.66
C THR A 52 1.87 -3.57 -3.39
N GLU A 53 2.15 -4.86 -3.51
CA GLU A 53 2.47 -5.73 -2.36
C GLU A 53 3.65 -5.21 -1.51
N ARG A 54 4.58 -4.42 -2.08
CA ARG A 54 5.68 -3.80 -1.32
C ARG A 54 5.20 -2.80 -0.26
N PHE A 55 4.01 -2.25 -0.42
CA PHE A 55 3.41 -1.39 0.60
C PHE A 55 3.09 -2.18 1.88
N VAL A 56 2.78 -3.47 1.76
CA VAL A 56 2.52 -4.35 2.90
C VAL A 56 3.80 -4.53 3.72
N GLU A 57 4.91 -4.84 3.07
CA GLU A 57 6.22 -4.95 3.71
C GLU A 57 6.61 -3.65 4.45
N PHE A 58 6.31 -2.51 3.83
CA PHE A 58 6.50 -1.21 4.46
C PHE A 58 5.62 -1.03 5.70
N LEU A 59 4.33 -1.37 5.61
CA LEU A 59 3.43 -1.31 6.77
C LEU A 59 3.90 -2.22 7.91
N GLU A 60 4.41 -3.42 7.60
CA GLU A 60 4.94 -4.34 8.60
C GLU A 60 6.11 -3.72 9.37
N ARG A 61 7.03 -3.06 8.66
CA ARG A 61 8.17 -2.36 9.27
C ARG A 61 7.72 -1.18 10.13
N VAL A 62 6.80 -0.37 9.63
CA VAL A 62 6.35 0.86 10.30
C VAL A 62 5.47 0.56 11.52
N LEU A 63 4.68 -0.50 11.47
CA LEU A 63 3.79 -0.90 12.56
C LEU A 63 4.41 -1.93 13.50
N GLY A 64 5.55 -2.51 13.15
CA GLY A 64 6.23 -3.53 13.95
C GLY A 64 5.43 -4.83 14.09
N ARG A 65 4.57 -5.16 13.12
CA ARG A 65 3.70 -6.36 13.15
C ARG A 65 3.38 -6.86 11.76
N LYS A 66 3.11 -8.16 11.65
CA LYS A 66 2.70 -8.81 10.40
C LYS A 66 1.35 -8.26 9.87
N ILE A 67 1.24 -8.12 8.56
CA ILE A 67 0.04 -7.64 7.87
C ILE A 67 -0.52 -8.74 6.97
N ALA A 68 -1.78 -9.11 7.19
CA ALA A 68 -2.50 -10.08 6.37
C ALA A 68 -3.09 -9.41 5.11
N LEU A 69 -2.96 -10.09 3.97
CA LEU A 69 -3.51 -9.68 2.67
C LEU A 69 -4.83 -10.35 2.34
#